data_AF-A0A084QR92-F1
#
_entry.id   AF-A0A084QR92-F1
#
_cell.length_a   1.000
_cell.length_b   1.000
_cell.length_c   1.000
_cell.angle_alpha   90.00
_cell.angle_beta   90.00
_cell.angle_gamma   90.00
#
_symmetry.space_group_name_H-M   'P 1'
#
loop_
_entity.id
_entity.type
_entity.pdbx_description
1 polymer ?
#
loop_
_entity_poly.entity_id
_entity_poly.type
_entity_poly.pdbx_seq_one_letter_code
_entity_poly.pdbx_strand_id
1 'polypeptide(L)'
;MTEAPIQTPHTTVQPEPDILTDKDLGEFQEALRSAVYQGDSLYYDASTMAALNAKSLAAVARLRAYRPPPFPFWDTLPARKRAAVLVLLYADRWGDLRVVITMRATSLRSFSGHAALPGGKADNKDETPYQIARREAFEEIGLPMDDRHIPRPFRIEQLCTLPPSLARTHLIVTPCVAFLHAERESPDQPPPLVDESMIPRLDAREVAAVFSAPFYNFLKMDDLPPRPGEQHPPGPWYEGAWTAWKEIRWRVHNFYVPVNNQKVSKPRRSSTQGNLAEKLEEEEEREGRFKVWGMTGRLLVDAARIAYGEEPEMEHNDTFGDLDVIERAKAEGQFEEIGHQKRDEHTEPAKM
;
A
#
# COMPACT_ATOMS: atom_id res chain seq x y z
N MET A 1 -58.08 35.39 54.67
CA MET A 1 -56.90 36.17 54.27
C MET A 1 -55.72 35.61 55.04
N THR A 2 -54.94 34.77 54.38
CA THR A 2 -53.70 34.20 54.90
C THR A 2 -52.86 33.72 53.72
N GLU A 3 -51.60 34.13 53.70
CA GLU A 3 -50.63 34.04 52.61
C GLU A 3 -50.17 32.61 52.27
N ALA A 4 -49.75 32.41 51.03
CA ALA A 4 -48.87 31.33 50.59
C ALA A 4 -47.98 31.83 49.42
N PRO A 5 -46.76 31.26 49.24
CA PRO A 5 -45.57 32.03 48.84
C PRO A 5 -45.32 32.12 47.32
N ILE A 6 -44.64 33.20 46.94
CA ILE A 6 -44.20 33.53 45.58
C ILE A 6 -43.00 32.66 45.19
N GLN A 7 -43.15 31.87 44.13
CA GLN A 7 -42.11 31.03 43.55
C GLN A 7 -41.45 31.79 42.39
N THR A 8 -40.15 32.07 42.50
CA THR A 8 -39.31 32.66 41.44
C THR A 8 -39.04 31.65 40.33
N PRO A 9 -39.19 32.01 39.04
CA PRO A 9 -38.78 31.14 37.94
C PRO A 9 -37.25 31.23 37.73
N HIS A 10 -36.59 30.08 37.73
CA HIS A 10 -35.21 29.92 37.27
C HIS A 10 -35.16 30.12 35.75
N THR A 11 -34.52 31.20 35.30
CA THR A 11 -34.14 31.37 33.88
C THR A 11 -32.83 30.64 33.63
N THR A 12 -32.90 29.54 32.90
CA THR A 12 -31.74 28.85 32.32
C THR A 12 -31.13 29.76 31.25
N VAL A 13 -29.94 30.32 31.53
CA VAL A 13 -29.14 31.02 30.52
C VAL A 13 -28.61 29.98 29.54
N GLN A 14 -29.05 30.02 28.28
CA GLN A 14 -28.36 29.33 27.19
C GLN A 14 -27.14 30.16 26.78
N PRO A 15 -25.95 29.56 26.60
CA PRO A 15 -24.81 30.28 26.07
C PRO A 15 -25.05 30.59 24.59
N GLU A 16 -24.84 31.84 24.19
CA GLU A 16 -24.80 32.25 22.78
C GLU A 16 -23.66 31.52 22.04
N PRO A 17 -23.83 31.16 20.76
CA PRO A 17 -22.77 30.53 19.99
C PRO A 17 -21.67 31.55 19.69
N ASP A 18 -20.42 31.22 20.06
CA ASP A 18 -19.24 32.02 19.74
C ASP A 18 -19.16 32.29 18.23
N ILE A 19 -19.35 33.57 17.86
CA ILE A 19 -19.19 34.04 16.49
C ILE A 19 -17.69 34.25 16.27
N LEU A 20 -17.07 33.38 15.45
CA LEU A 20 -15.68 33.53 15.03
C LEU A 20 -15.45 34.92 14.42
N THR A 21 -14.45 35.63 14.94
CA THR A 21 -14.08 36.96 14.42
C THR A 21 -13.25 36.83 13.13
N ASP A 22 -13.17 37.88 12.31
CA ASP A 22 -12.31 37.91 11.11
C ASP A 22 -10.83 37.63 11.42
N LYS A 23 -10.41 37.90 12.66
CA LYS A 23 -9.07 37.58 13.15
C LYS A 23 -8.92 36.09 13.46
N ASP A 24 -9.95 35.44 14.01
CA ASP A 24 -9.98 33.98 14.20
C ASP A 24 -10.04 33.25 12.85
N LEU A 25 -10.75 33.80 11.86
CA LEU A 25 -10.74 33.31 10.48
C LEU A 25 -9.36 33.48 9.82
N GLY A 26 -8.66 34.59 10.08
CA GLY A 26 -7.30 34.83 9.62
C GLY A 26 -6.30 33.86 10.25
N GLU A 27 -6.34 33.70 11.58
CA GLU A 27 -5.49 32.74 12.31
C GLU A 27 -5.83 31.29 11.97
N PHE A 28 -7.10 30.97 11.70
CA PHE A 28 -7.53 29.65 11.23
C PHE A 28 -7.12 29.39 9.78
N GLN A 29 -7.16 30.40 8.90
CA GLN A 29 -6.65 30.31 7.53
C GLN A 29 -5.12 30.20 7.50
N GLU A 30 -4.42 30.87 8.40
CA GLU A 30 -2.96 30.81 8.54
C GLU A 30 -2.53 29.50 9.23
N ALA A 31 -3.32 28.97 10.17
CA ALA A 31 -3.17 27.63 10.72
C ALA A 31 -3.51 26.53 9.70
N LEU A 32 -4.50 26.73 8.83
CA LEU A 32 -4.81 25.85 7.70
C LEU A 32 -3.68 25.86 6.67
N ARG A 33 -3.16 27.03 6.30
CA ARG A 33 -1.98 27.13 5.43
C ARG A 33 -0.77 26.45 6.10
N SER A 34 -0.50 26.75 7.36
CA SER A 34 0.58 26.12 8.15
C SER A 34 0.44 24.60 8.29
N ALA A 35 -0.78 24.07 8.39
CA ALA A 35 -1.05 22.63 8.52
C ALA A 35 -1.00 21.91 7.16
N VAL A 36 -1.29 22.63 6.07
CA VAL A 36 -1.15 22.13 4.69
C VAL A 36 0.31 22.20 4.22
N TYR A 37 1.13 23.10 4.77
CA TYR A 37 2.55 23.34 4.38
C TYR A 37 3.61 22.50 5.10
N GLN A 38 3.27 21.38 5.76
CA GLN A 38 4.28 20.50 6.38
C GLN A 38 4.11 19.02 6.01
N GLY A 39 3.76 18.76 4.74
CA GLY A 39 3.51 17.42 4.22
C GLY A 39 4.04 17.22 2.80
N ASP A 40 5.33 17.48 2.57
CA ASP A 40 5.95 17.20 1.27
C ASP A 40 6.10 15.68 1.07
N SER A 41 5.16 15.08 0.34
CA SER A 41 5.38 13.78 -0.29
C SER A 41 6.29 13.98 -1.51
N LEU A 42 7.57 13.66 -1.36
CA LEU A 42 8.63 13.79 -2.38
C LEU A 42 8.38 13.00 -3.69
N TYR A 43 7.29 12.24 -3.81
CA TYR A 43 7.03 11.34 -4.93
C TYR A 43 6.41 12.02 -6.15
N TYR A 44 5.49 12.97 -5.91
CA TYR A 44 4.87 13.76 -6.97
C TYR A 44 5.69 15.01 -7.31
N ASP A 45 6.71 15.27 -6.49
CA ASP A 45 7.95 15.98 -6.77
C ASP A 45 8.42 15.99 -8.24
N ALA A 46 7.88 16.72 -9.24
CA ALA A 46 8.47 16.60 -10.58
C ALA A 46 9.92 17.14 -10.63
N SER A 47 10.36 17.94 -9.65
CA SER A 47 11.79 18.22 -9.39
C SER A 47 12.58 17.02 -8.87
N THR A 48 11.90 16.02 -8.28
CA THR A 48 12.43 14.72 -7.87
C THR A 48 12.23 13.62 -8.93
N MET A 49 11.62 13.91 -10.08
CA MET A 49 11.41 12.96 -11.19
C MET A 49 12.16 13.40 -12.46
N ALA A 50 12.81 12.44 -13.13
CA ALA A 50 13.49 12.69 -14.41
C ALA A 50 12.98 11.73 -15.50
N ALA A 51 13.40 11.98 -16.74
CA ALA A 51 13.25 10.99 -17.80
C ALA A 51 13.96 9.69 -17.38
N LEU A 52 13.35 8.55 -17.71
CA LEU A 52 13.92 7.23 -17.42
C LEU A 52 15.32 7.12 -18.01
N ASN A 53 16.27 6.62 -17.21
CA ASN A 53 17.57 6.23 -17.73
C ASN A 53 17.44 4.98 -18.62
N ALA A 54 18.48 4.64 -19.38
CA ALA A 54 18.42 3.53 -20.34
C ALA A 54 18.03 2.19 -19.70
N LYS A 55 18.49 1.91 -18.48
CA LYS A 55 18.18 0.67 -17.75
C LYS A 55 16.69 0.63 -17.36
N SER A 56 16.20 1.72 -16.77
CA SER A 56 14.79 1.88 -16.38
C SER A 56 13.84 1.89 -17.56
N LEU A 57 14.23 2.51 -18.69
CA LEU A 57 13.46 2.51 -19.92
C LEU A 57 13.30 1.10 -20.48
N ALA A 58 14.40 0.34 -20.55
CA ALA A 58 14.35 -1.07 -20.92
C ALA A 58 13.46 -1.88 -19.98
N ALA A 59 13.49 -1.56 -18.67
CA ALA A 59 12.69 -2.25 -17.69
C ALA A 59 11.17 -2.04 -17.86
N VAL A 60 10.75 -0.79 -18.06
CA VAL A 60 9.36 -0.47 -18.40
C VAL A 60 8.94 -1.12 -19.72
N ALA A 61 9.82 -1.14 -20.73
CA ALA A 61 9.53 -1.80 -22.00
C ALA A 61 9.30 -3.31 -21.84
N ARG A 62 10.09 -4.00 -21.01
CA ARG A 62 9.89 -5.44 -20.71
C ARG A 62 8.57 -5.68 -19.98
N LEU A 63 8.24 -4.85 -18.97
CA LEU A 63 6.96 -4.94 -18.27
C LEU A 63 5.77 -4.75 -19.22
N ARG A 64 5.84 -3.76 -20.12
CA ARG A 64 4.80 -3.52 -21.14
C ARG A 64 4.65 -4.68 -22.12
N ALA A 65 5.75 -5.33 -22.48
CA ALA A 65 5.77 -6.49 -23.37
C ALA A 65 5.41 -7.80 -22.66
N TYR A 66 5.47 -7.84 -21.33
CA TYR A 66 5.22 -9.05 -20.55
C TYR A 66 3.80 -9.57 -20.77
N ARG A 67 3.67 -10.88 -20.91
CA ARG A 67 2.39 -11.59 -20.99
C ARG A 67 2.38 -12.64 -19.88
N PRO A 68 1.58 -12.46 -18.83
CA PRO A 68 1.53 -13.44 -17.75
C PRO A 68 0.98 -14.77 -18.27
N PRO A 69 1.41 -15.90 -17.68
CA PRO A 69 0.75 -17.17 -17.92
C PRO A 69 -0.74 -17.08 -17.54
N PRO A 70 -1.62 -17.82 -18.23
CA PRO A 70 -3.05 -17.80 -17.94
C PRO A 70 -3.31 -18.27 -16.51
N PHE A 71 -4.20 -17.57 -15.80
CA PHE A 71 -4.69 -17.99 -14.50
C PHE A 71 -6.16 -18.45 -14.62
N PRO A 72 -6.43 -19.74 -14.82
CA PRO A 72 -7.74 -20.23 -15.27
C PRO A 72 -8.83 -20.15 -14.18
N PHE A 73 -8.47 -19.83 -12.94
CA PHE A 73 -9.40 -19.91 -11.82
C PHE A 73 -10.01 -18.58 -11.41
N TRP A 74 -9.50 -17.43 -11.91
CA TRP A 74 -9.94 -16.09 -11.46
C TRP A 74 -11.46 -15.98 -11.41
N ASP A 75 -12.14 -16.26 -12.52
CA ASP A 75 -13.58 -16.09 -12.68
C ASP A 75 -14.40 -17.06 -11.81
N THR A 76 -13.79 -18.19 -11.38
CA THR A 76 -14.45 -19.19 -10.52
C THR A 76 -14.35 -18.88 -9.03
N LEU A 77 -13.45 -17.97 -8.62
CA LEU A 77 -13.22 -17.67 -7.22
C LEU A 77 -14.32 -16.78 -6.64
N PRO A 78 -14.73 -16.96 -5.38
CA PRO A 78 -15.57 -15.98 -4.68
C PRO A 78 -14.86 -14.62 -4.56
N ALA A 79 -15.60 -13.50 -4.63
CA ALA A 79 -15.03 -12.14 -4.51
C ALA A 79 -14.17 -11.97 -3.25
N ARG A 80 -14.64 -12.49 -2.10
CA ARG A 80 -13.90 -12.48 -0.82
C ARG A 80 -12.55 -13.20 -0.82
N LYS A 81 -12.25 -14.00 -1.86
CA LYS A 81 -10.99 -14.73 -2.06
C LYS A 81 -10.09 -14.07 -3.10
N ARG A 82 -10.59 -13.05 -3.80
CA ARG A 82 -9.86 -12.27 -4.80
C ARG A 82 -9.33 -11.00 -4.15
N ALA A 83 -8.09 -10.69 -4.45
CA ALA A 83 -7.43 -9.46 -4.03
C ALA A 83 -6.46 -9.02 -5.12
N ALA A 84 -6.14 -7.73 -5.15
CA ALA A 84 -5.13 -7.20 -6.04
C ALA A 84 -4.32 -6.10 -5.35
N VAL A 85 -3.08 -5.96 -5.77
CA VAL A 85 -2.16 -4.93 -5.27
C VAL A 85 -1.53 -4.17 -6.43
N LEU A 86 -1.25 -2.89 -6.21
CA LEU A 86 -0.64 -2.00 -7.19
C LEU A 86 0.87 -1.88 -6.94
N VAL A 87 1.67 -2.40 -7.87
CA VAL A 87 3.09 -2.06 -7.99
C VAL A 87 3.19 -0.76 -8.78
N LEU A 88 3.07 0.37 -8.09
CA LEU A 88 3.14 1.69 -8.70
C LEU A 88 4.59 2.16 -8.84
N LEU A 89 5.08 2.18 -10.07
CA LEU A 89 6.44 2.58 -10.42
C LEU A 89 6.49 4.03 -10.89
N TYR A 90 7.60 4.71 -10.61
CA TYR A 90 7.90 6.05 -11.11
C TYR A 90 9.40 6.21 -11.28
N ALA A 91 9.80 7.18 -12.08
CA ALA A 91 11.20 7.57 -12.24
C ALA A 91 11.59 8.61 -11.18
N ASP A 92 12.68 8.38 -10.47
CA ASP A 92 13.28 9.43 -9.63
C ASP A 92 14.11 10.43 -10.47
N ARG A 93 14.79 11.36 -9.80
CA ARG A 93 15.52 12.46 -10.43
C ARG A 93 16.76 12.01 -11.21
N TRP A 94 17.16 10.74 -11.05
CA TRP A 94 18.23 10.12 -11.82
C TRP A 94 17.69 9.18 -12.91
N GLY A 95 16.37 9.11 -13.05
CA GLY A 95 15.69 8.25 -14.00
C GLY A 95 15.65 6.79 -13.57
N ASP A 96 15.96 6.47 -12.30
CA ASP A 96 15.84 5.12 -11.76
C ASP A 96 14.40 4.84 -11.34
N LEU A 97 13.96 3.60 -11.54
CA LEU A 97 12.64 3.20 -11.07
C LEU A 97 12.63 3.07 -9.56
N ARG A 98 11.61 3.66 -8.96
CA ARG A 98 11.23 3.48 -7.56
C ARG A 98 9.80 2.95 -7.49
N VAL A 99 9.45 2.31 -6.37
CA VAL A 99 8.13 1.71 -6.13
C VAL A 99 7.47 2.33 -4.90
N VAL A 100 6.17 2.60 -4.95
CA VAL A 100 5.36 3.04 -3.79
C VAL A 100 5.08 1.88 -2.85
N ILE A 101 5.26 2.11 -1.56
CA ILE A 101 4.94 1.16 -0.49
C ILE A 101 4.19 1.93 0.61
N THR A 102 3.12 1.33 1.13
CA THR A 102 2.33 1.86 2.24
C THR A 102 2.69 1.14 3.53
N MET A 103 2.52 1.81 4.66
CA MET A 103 2.51 1.19 5.97
C MET A 103 1.08 1.16 6.48
N ARG A 104 0.58 -0.03 6.83
CA ARG A 104 -0.78 -0.17 7.37
C ARG A 104 -0.90 0.46 8.74
N ALA A 105 -2.01 1.14 9.01
CA ALA A 105 -2.31 1.73 10.31
C ALA A 105 -2.33 0.67 11.42
N THR A 106 -1.78 1.02 12.59
CA THR A 106 -1.69 0.11 13.75
C THR A 106 -3.05 -0.27 14.34
N SER A 107 -4.11 0.48 14.02
CA SER A 107 -5.49 0.22 14.44
C SER A 107 -6.19 -0.92 13.69
N LEU A 108 -5.58 -1.50 12.65
CA LEU A 108 -6.20 -2.56 11.85
C LEU A 108 -6.08 -3.94 12.53
N ARG A 109 -7.16 -4.72 12.50
CA ARG A 109 -7.25 -6.07 13.12
C ARG A 109 -6.30 -7.12 12.53
N SER A 110 -5.56 -6.81 11.46
CA SER A 110 -4.62 -7.72 10.79
C SER A 110 -3.47 -6.94 10.13
N PHE A 111 -2.23 -7.41 10.30
CA PHE A 111 -1.01 -6.85 9.69
C PHE A 111 -0.73 -5.37 10.03
N SER A 112 -1.07 -4.96 11.26
CA SER A 112 -0.76 -3.64 11.82
C SER A 112 0.74 -3.32 11.71
N GLY A 113 1.11 -2.16 11.16
CA GLY A 113 2.52 -1.73 11.05
C GLY A 113 3.31 -2.29 9.87
N HIS A 114 2.81 -3.33 9.21
CA HIS A 114 3.54 -3.97 8.10
C HIS A 114 3.57 -3.11 6.84
N ALA A 115 4.70 -3.14 6.15
CA ALA A 115 4.83 -2.56 4.82
C ALA A 115 4.13 -3.42 3.76
N ALA A 116 3.29 -2.80 2.95
CA ALA A 116 2.50 -3.44 1.91
C ALA A 116 2.46 -2.58 0.63
N LEU A 117 2.14 -3.22 -0.49
CA LEU A 117 1.74 -2.49 -1.70
C LEU A 117 0.28 -2.02 -1.52
N PRO A 118 -0.12 -0.86 -2.05
CA PRO A 118 -1.51 -0.43 -2.04
C PRO A 118 -2.40 -1.51 -2.64
N GLY A 119 -3.46 -1.90 -1.94
CA GLY A 119 -4.32 -2.98 -2.43
C GLY A 119 -5.13 -3.69 -1.37
N GLY A 120 -6.12 -4.43 -1.84
CA GLY A 120 -7.10 -5.07 -0.99
C GLY A 120 -7.96 -6.08 -1.73
N LYS A 121 -9.16 -6.32 -1.22
CA LYS A 121 -10.05 -7.39 -1.68
C LYS A 121 -10.97 -6.89 -2.78
N ALA A 122 -11.46 -7.80 -3.61
CA ALA A 122 -12.57 -7.47 -4.49
C ALA A 122 -13.85 -7.19 -3.68
N ASP A 123 -14.58 -6.13 -4.03
CA ASP A 123 -15.91 -5.84 -3.50
C ASP A 123 -16.95 -6.75 -4.16
N ASN A 124 -16.76 -7.05 -5.45
CA ASN A 124 -17.66 -7.89 -6.23
C ASN A 124 -16.91 -8.78 -7.22
N LYS A 125 -17.64 -9.68 -7.90
CA LYS A 125 -17.05 -10.69 -8.80
C LYS A 125 -16.68 -10.13 -10.19
N ASP A 126 -17.18 -8.95 -10.53
CA ASP A 126 -17.04 -8.36 -11.87
C ASP A 126 -15.83 -7.44 -11.97
N GLU A 127 -15.21 -7.08 -10.84
CA GLU A 127 -13.97 -6.31 -10.83
C GLU A 127 -12.79 -7.10 -11.41
N THR A 128 -12.12 -6.47 -12.37
CA THR A 128 -10.81 -6.92 -12.85
C THR A 128 -9.75 -6.66 -11.77
N PRO A 129 -8.63 -7.42 -11.77
CA PRO A 129 -7.52 -7.17 -10.85
C PRO A 129 -7.04 -5.71 -10.83
N TYR A 130 -6.98 -5.05 -11.99
CA TYR A 130 -6.51 -3.67 -12.07
C TYR A 130 -7.51 -2.67 -11.49
N GLN A 131 -8.82 -2.91 -11.66
CA GLN A 131 -9.86 -2.08 -11.05
C GLN A 131 -9.79 -2.15 -9.52
N ILE A 132 -9.61 -3.36 -8.96
CA ILE A 132 -9.41 -3.56 -7.51
C ILE A 132 -8.18 -2.78 -7.05
N ALA A 133 -7.04 -2.98 -7.71
CA ALA A 133 -5.78 -2.32 -7.32
C ALA A 133 -5.85 -0.78 -7.42
N ARG A 134 -6.54 -0.23 -8.43
CA ARG A 134 -6.73 1.23 -8.57
C ARG A 134 -7.70 1.78 -7.51
N ARG A 135 -8.80 1.08 -7.23
CA ARG A 135 -9.78 1.50 -6.20
C ARG A 135 -9.11 1.58 -4.84
N GLU A 136 -8.40 0.53 -4.46
CA GLU A 136 -7.68 0.46 -3.18
C GLU A 136 -6.55 1.50 -3.12
N ALA A 137 -5.82 1.75 -4.21
CA ALA A 137 -4.84 2.83 -4.25
C ALA A 137 -5.47 4.24 -4.13
N PHE A 138 -6.69 4.43 -4.65
CA PHE A 138 -7.44 5.67 -4.45
C PHE A 138 -7.82 5.86 -2.97
N GLU A 139 -8.31 4.81 -2.32
CA GLU A 139 -8.71 4.82 -0.91
C GLU A 139 -7.51 5.01 0.03
N GLU A 140 -6.43 4.26 -0.20
CA GLU A 140 -5.26 4.24 0.69
C GLU A 140 -4.34 5.47 0.53
N ILE A 141 -4.05 5.87 -0.72
CA ILE A 141 -3.03 6.88 -1.03
C ILE A 141 -3.55 8.05 -1.87
N GLY A 142 -4.85 8.12 -2.14
CA GLY A 142 -5.47 9.21 -2.89
C GLY A 142 -5.17 9.20 -4.39
N LEU A 143 -4.68 8.10 -4.96
CA LEU A 143 -4.37 7.99 -6.39
C LEU A 143 -5.66 8.06 -7.22
N PRO A 144 -5.90 9.12 -8.02
CA PRO A 144 -7.19 9.31 -8.69
C PRO A 144 -7.59 8.11 -9.58
N MET A 145 -8.85 7.70 -9.51
CA MET A 145 -9.40 6.63 -10.35
C MET A 145 -9.53 7.01 -11.82
N ASP A 146 -9.82 8.28 -12.09
CA ASP A 146 -9.98 8.83 -13.42
C ASP A 146 -8.74 9.63 -13.80
N ASP A 147 -8.10 9.22 -14.89
CA ASP A 147 -6.87 9.83 -15.37
C ASP A 147 -7.04 11.32 -15.73
N ARG A 148 -8.28 11.79 -15.97
CA ARG A 148 -8.57 13.22 -16.19
C ARG A 148 -8.39 14.09 -14.95
N HIS A 149 -8.47 13.49 -13.76
CA HIS A 149 -8.21 14.15 -12.48
C HIS A 149 -6.75 14.05 -12.05
N ILE A 150 -5.91 13.37 -12.84
CA ILE A 150 -4.47 13.40 -12.65
C ILE A 150 -3.96 14.73 -13.22
N PRO A 151 -3.29 15.58 -12.42
CA PRO A 151 -2.78 16.85 -12.91
C PRO A 151 -1.72 16.61 -13.97
N ARG A 152 -1.69 17.49 -14.97
CA ARG A 152 -0.57 17.50 -15.91
C ARG A 152 0.73 17.84 -15.17
N PRO A 153 1.86 17.23 -15.58
CA PRO A 153 2.01 16.38 -16.77
C PRO A 153 1.91 14.88 -16.47
N PHE A 154 1.28 14.49 -15.36
CA PHE A 154 1.30 13.11 -14.92
C PHE A 154 0.26 12.26 -15.64
N ARG A 155 0.60 11.00 -15.86
CA ARG A 155 -0.31 9.99 -16.41
C ARG A 155 0.04 8.62 -15.87
N ILE A 156 -0.97 7.82 -15.54
CA ILE A 156 -0.76 6.43 -15.16
C ILE A 156 -0.92 5.54 -16.38
N GLU A 157 0.05 4.67 -16.61
CA GLU A 157 0.00 3.62 -17.61
C GLU A 157 -0.06 2.26 -16.91
N GLN A 158 -1.10 1.48 -17.17
CA GLN A 158 -1.10 0.06 -16.80
C GLN A 158 -0.12 -0.69 -17.70
N LEU A 159 0.89 -1.35 -17.12
CA LEU A 159 1.90 -2.08 -17.88
C LEU A 159 1.54 -3.55 -18.07
N CYS A 160 1.29 -4.27 -16.96
CA CYS A 160 0.94 -5.69 -16.97
C CYS A 160 0.36 -6.16 -15.63
N THR A 161 -0.12 -7.39 -15.59
CA THR A 161 -0.38 -8.13 -14.35
C THR A 161 0.65 -9.24 -14.20
N LEU A 162 1.03 -9.56 -12.97
CA LEU A 162 1.99 -10.63 -12.66
C LEU A 162 1.24 -11.90 -12.19
N PRO A 163 1.92 -13.07 -12.18
CA PRO A 163 1.36 -14.28 -11.61
C PRO A 163 0.88 -14.07 -10.15
N PRO A 164 -0.28 -14.62 -9.77
CA PRO A 164 -0.85 -14.39 -8.45
C PRO A 164 -0.09 -15.13 -7.34
N SER A 165 -0.17 -14.57 -6.13
CA SER A 165 0.35 -15.18 -4.91
C SER A 165 -0.77 -15.61 -3.96
N LEU A 166 -0.50 -16.61 -3.13
CA LEU A 166 -1.44 -17.08 -2.11
C LEU A 166 -1.06 -16.51 -0.74
N ALA A 167 -1.90 -15.60 -0.21
CA ALA A 167 -1.76 -15.13 1.15
C ALA A 167 -2.11 -16.24 2.16
N ARG A 168 -1.54 -16.18 3.37
CA ARG A 168 -1.83 -17.13 4.47
C ARG A 168 -3.32 -17.22 4.83
N THR A 169 -4.08 -16.16 4.59
CA THR A 169 -5.54 -16.10 4.77
C THR A 169 -6.33 -16.74 3.63
N HIS A 170 -5.65 -17.44 2.71
CA HIS A 170 -6.19 -18.01 1.48
C HIS A 170 -6.82 -16.97 0.56
N LEU A 171 -6.27 -15.75 0.54
CA LEU A 171 -6.57 -14.74 -0.48
C LEU A 171 -5.61 -14.94 -1.65
N ILE A 172 -6.16 -14.92 -2.86
CA ILE A 172 -5.38 -14.93 -4.09
C ILE A 172 -5.15 -13.48 -4.48
N VAL A 173 -3.90 -13.07 -4.43
CA VAL A 173 -3.48 -11.68 -4.63
C VAL A 173 -2.83 -11.55 -6.00
N THR A 174 -3.45 -10.77 -6.89
CA THR A 174 -2.92 -10.50 -8.23
C THR A 174 -2.16 -9.17 -8.25
N PRO A 175 -0.84 -9.16 -8.49
CA PRO A 175 -0.07 -7.93 -8.60
C PRO A 175 -0.31 -7.26 -9.95
N CYS A 176 -0.62 -5.98 -9.92
CA CYS A 176 -0.81 -5.15 -11.10
C CYS A 176 0.30 -4.11 -11.15
N VAL A 177 1.05 -4.06 -12.25
CA VAL A 177 2.15 -3.10 -12.42
C VAL A 177 1.66 -1.91 -13.23
N ALA A 178 1.86 -0.71 -12.69
CA ALA A 178 1.57 0.53 -13.37
C ALA A 178 2.76 1.49 -13.27
N PHE A 179 2.89 2.37 -14.26
CA PHE A 179 3.92 3.40 -14.29
C PHE A 179 3.31 4.78 -14.29
N LEU A 180 3.73 5.63 -13.35
CA LEU A 180 3.41 7.03 -13.31
C LEU A 180 4.43 7.79 -14.17
N HIS A 181 3.96 8.26 -15.32
CA HIS A 181 4.69 9.17 -16.18
C HIS A 181 4.71 10.58 -15.57
N ALA A 182 5.82 11.28 -15.78
CA ALA A 182 5.89 12.73 -15.71
C ALA A 182 6.36 13.21 -17.10
N GLU A 183 5.42 13.55 -17.98
CA GLU A 183 5.78 14.04 -19.32
C GLU A 183 6.43 15.44 -19.20
N ARG A 184 7.48 15.70 -19.97
CA ARG A 184 7.97 17.08 -20.10
C ARG A 184 7.19 17.75 -21.22
N GLU A 185 6.52 18.86 -20.92
CA GLU A 185 5.81 19.64 -21.94
C GLU A 185 6.79 20.26 -22.98
N SER A 186 8.07 20.44 -22.62
CA SER A 186 9.14 20.86 -23.54
C SER A 186 10.53 20.43 -23.02
N PRO A 187 11.51 20.10 -23.90
CA PRO A 187 12.89 19.79 -23.49
C PRO A 187 13.61 20.93 -22.74
N ASP A 188 13.23 22.18 -23.04
CA ASP A 188 13.85 23.40 -22.50
C ASP A 188 13.19 23.91 -21.22
N GLN A 189 12.06 23.32 -20.81
CA GLN A 189 11.43 23.67 -19.54
C GLN A 189 12.07 22.87 -18.39
N PRO A 190 12.35 23.51 -17.25
CA PRO A 190 12.68 22.76 -16.03
C PRO A 190 11.55 21.77 -15.76
N PRO A 191 11.86 20.57 -15.21
CA PRO A 191 10.82 19.63 -14.85
C PRO A 191 9.82 20.36 -13.93
N PRO A 192 8.51 20.20 -14.15
CA PRO A 192 7.52 21.00 -13.44
C PRO A 192 7.74 20.85 -11.93
N LEU A 193 7.75 21.95 -11.20
CA LEU A 193 7.56 21.85 -9.74
C LEU A 193 6.08 21.51 -9.57
N VAL A 194 5.75 20.43 -8.88
CA VAL A 194 4.35 20.15 -8.56
C VAL A 194 3.81 21.30 -7.75
N ASP A 195 2.81 21.96 -8.32
CA ASP A 195 1.86 22.73 -7.54
C ASP A 195 1.09 21.77 -6.63
N GLU A 196 0.86 22.20 -5.39
CA GLU A 196 0.50 21.45 -4.15
C GLU A 196 -0.83 20.65 -4.20
N SER A 197 -1.36 20.38 -5.38
CA SER A 197 -2.67 19.73 -5.60
C SER A 197 -2.65 18.20 -5.63
N MET A 198 -1.48 17.56 -5.47
CA MET A 198 -1.31 16.11 -5.27
C MET A 198 -0.72 15.83 -3.88
N ILE A 199 -1.23 16.48 -2.83
CA ILE A 199 -1.01 15.99 -1.47
C ILE A 199 -1.82 14.69 -1.34
N PRO A 200 -1.20 13.49 -1.24
CA PRO A 200 -1.93 12.29 -0.91
C PRO A 200 -2.63 12.52 0.42
N ARG A 201 -3.95 12.68 0.39
CA ARG A 201 -4.75 12.58 1.60
C ARG A 201 -4.79 11.10 1.94
N LEU A 202 -3.77 10.66 2.68
CA LEU A 202 -3.76 9.32 3.24
C LEU A 202 -5.05 9.17 4.04
N ASP A 203 -5.79 8.08 3.82
CA ASP A 203 -6.77 7.69 4.81
C ASP A 203 -6.00 7.17 6.02
N ALA A 204 -5.84 8.04 7.02
CA ALA A 204 -5.13 7.73 8.27
C ALA A 204 -5.75 6.54 9.03
N ARG A 205 -6.97 6.09 8.66
CA ARG A 205 -7.59 4.88 9.22
C ARG A 205 -6.97 3.60 8.66
N GLU A 206 -6.43 3.65 7.46
CA GLU A 206 -5.91 2.49 6.72
C GLU A 206 -4.40 2.54 6.52
N VAL A 207 -3.84 3.74 6.30
CA VAL A 207 -2.43 3.98 6.01
C VAL A 207 -1.79 4.92 7.04
N ALA A 208 -0.76 4.44 7.73
CA ALA A 208 0.04 5.23 8.67
C ALA A 208 1.12 6.08 7.97
N ALA A 209 1.66 5.59 6.85
CA ALA A 209 2.67 6.29 6.06
C ALA A 209 2.77 5.72 4.65
N VAL A 210 3.33 6.52 3.74
CA VAL A 210 3.69 6.10 2.38
C VAL A 210 5.15 6.44 2.16
N PHE A 211 5.91 5.46 1.70
CA PHE A 211 7.31 5.61 1.35
C PHE A 211 7.60 4.98 0.00
N SER A 212 8.83 5.12 -0.47
CA SER A 212 9.26 4.47 -1.71
C SER A 212 10.62 3.80 -1.57
N ALA A 213 10.83 2.76 -2.35
CA ALA A 213 12.09 2.01 -2.39
C ALA A 213 12.69 2.03 -3.80
N PRO A 214 14.04 2.01 -3.95
CA PRO A 214 14.68 1.81 -5.25
C PRO A 214 14.32 0.44 -5.81
N PHE A 215 13.58 0.39 -6.92
CA PHE A 215 12.94 -0.83 -7.41
C PHE A 215 13.98 -1.87 -7.87
N TYR A 216 15.09 -1.42 -8.46
CA TYR A 216 16.19 -2.31 -8.86
C TYR A 216 16.87 -2.99 -7.65
N ASN A 217 16.87 -2.36 -6.48
CA ASN A 217 17.58 -2.86 -5.30
C ASN A 217 16.95 -4.15 -4.72
N PHE A 218 15.69 -4.48 -5.08
CA PHE A 218 15.08 -5.76 -4.73
C PHE A 218 15.74 -6.98 -5.39
N LEU A 219 16.68 -6.78 -6.31
CA LEU A 219 17.54 -7.84 -6.88
C LEU A 219 18.90 -7.97 -6.17
N LYS A 220 19.19 -7.12 -5.18
CA LYS A 220 20.51 -6.96 -4.57
C LYS A 220 20.54 -7.43 -3.12
N MET A 221 21.65 -8.05 -2.72
CA MET A 221 21.83 -8.45 -1.31
C MET A 221 22.17 -7.26 -0.40
N ASP A 222 22.84 -6.26 -0.96
CA ASP A 222 23.28 -5.07 -0.23
C ASP A 222 22.62 -3.82 -0.81
N ASP A 223 22.63 -2.73 -0.03
CA ASP A 223 22.20 -1.44 -0.53
C ASP A 223 23.06 -1.03 -1.74
N LEU A 224 22.41 -0.56 -2.80
CA LEU A 224 23.12 0.21 -3.81
C LEU A 224 23.81 1.43 -3.15
N PRO A 225 24.98 1.86 -3.65
CA PRO A 225 25.67 3.01 -3.08
C PRO A 225 24.73 4.23 -2.97
N PRO A 226 24.72 4.91 -1.81
CA PRO A 226 23.87 6.08 -1.63
C PRO A 226 24.22 7.13 -2.68
N ARG A 227 23.20 7.84 -3.16
CA ARG A 227 23.42 8.90 -4.15
C ARG A 227 24.11 10.11 -3.47
N PRO A 228 24.73 11.02 -4.24
CA PRO A 228 25.38 12.20 -3.67
C PRO A 228 24.40 13.02 -2.81
N GLY A 229 24.78 13.27 -1.55
CA GLY A 229 23.97 13.97 -0.55
C GLY A 229 23.05 13.07 0.28
N GLU A 230 23.00 11.77 -0.01
CA GLU A 230 22.25 10.79 0.78
C GLU A 230 23.19 10.01 1.70
N GLN A 231 22.70 9.65 2.88
CA GLN A 231 23.33 8.68 3.77
C GLN A 231 22.30 7.63 4.14
N HIS A 232 22.67 6.36 4.04
CA HIS A 232 21.78 5.31 4.49
C HIS A 232 21.87 5.17 6.02
N PRO A 233 20.73 4.96 6.71
CA PRO A 233 20.76 4.52 8.09
C PRO A 233 21.55 3.22 8.23
N PRO A 234 22.14 2.95 9.41
CA PRO A 234 22.85 1.69 9.65
C PRO A 234 21.92 0.47 9.49
N GLY A 235 22.53 -0.71 9.34
CA GLY A 235 21.83 -1.98 9.19
C GLY A 235 21.87 -2.56 7.77
N PRO A 236 21.52 -3.84 7.61
CA PRO A 236 21.55 -4.52 6.32
C PRO A 236 20.37 -4.12 5.43
N TRP A 237 20.52 -4.24 4.11
CA TRP A 237 19.41 -4.12 3.17
C TRP A 237 18.53 -5.37 3.15
N TYR A 238 19.12 -6.57 3.20
CA TYR A 238 18.39 -7.82 2.97
C TYR A 238 18.79 -8.92 3.95
N GLU A 239 17.79 -9.67 4.40
CA GLU A 239 17.92 -10.95 5.09
C GLU A 239 16.90 -11.93 4.50
N GLY A 240 17.33 -13.15 4.18
CA GLY A 240 16.44 -14.17 3.62
C GLY A 240 16.45 -15.46 4.42
N ALA A 241 15.32 -16.17 4.41
CA ALA A 241 15.22 -17.48 5.01
C ALA A 241 14.33 -18.40 4.17
N TRP A 242 14.72 -19.66 4.06
CA TRP A 242 13.83 -20.69 3.53
C TRP A 242 12.80 -21.08 4.57
N THR A 243 11.53 -21.07 4.19
CA THR A 243 10.45 -21.68 4.94
C THR A 243 9.80 -22.78 4.12
N ALA A 244 8.99 -23.60 4.77
CA ALA A 244 8.20 -24.62 4.11
C ALA A 244 6.72 -24.30 4.36
N TRP A 245 5.96 -24.13 3.29
CA TRP A 245 4.51 -24.21 3.36
C TRP A 245 4.12 -25.62 2.96
N LYS A 246 3.75 -26.45 3.95
CA LYS A 246 3.63 -27.90 3.79
C LYS A 246 4.94 -28.48 3.24
N GLU A 247 4.93 -29.01 2.02
CA GLU A 247 6.09 -29.62 1.34
C GLU A 247 6.73 -28.67 0.33
N ILE A 248 6.13 -27.49 0.08
CA ILE A 248 6.61 -26.53 -0.91
C ILE A 248 7.58 -25.57 -0.22
N ARG A 249 8.82 -25.54 -0.72
CA ARG A 249 9.84 -24.59 -0.23
C ARG A 249 9.48 -23.19 -0.73
N TRP A 250 9.41 -22.26 0.19
CA TRP A 250 9.10 -20.87 -0.11
C TRP A 250 10.18 -19.97 0.48
N ARG A 251 10.73 -19.07 -0.33
CA ARG A 251 11.76 -18.14 0.10
C ARG A 251 11.11 -16.91 0.71
N VAL A 252 11.34 -16.72 2.02
CA VAL A 252 11.01 -15.48 2.70
C VAL A 252 12.10 -14.46 2.41
N HIS A 253 11.72 -13.35 1.81
CA HIS A 253 12.57 -12.17 1.63
C HIS A 253 12.22 -11.13 2.69
N ASN A 254 13.22 -10.62 3.41
CA ASN A 254 13.07 -9.47 4.31
C ASN A 254 14.01 -8.37 3.81
N PHE A 255 13.43 -7.26 3.38
CA PHE A 255 14.16 -6.07 2.97
C PHE A 255 13.99 -4.97 4.02
N TYR A 256 15.05 -4.28 4.39
CA TYR A 256 15.03 -3.18 5.36
C TYR A 256 15.28 -1.88 4.60
N VAL A 257 14.19 -1.30 4.11
CA VAL A 257 14.20 -0.15 3.22
C VAL A 257 14.52 1.12 4.01
N PRO A 258 15.55 1.89 3.65
CA PRO A 258 15.85 3.16 4.30
C PRO A 258 14.77 4.19 3.97
N VAL A 259 14.23 4.83 4.99
CA VAL A 259 13.25 5.91 4.84
C VAL A 259 13.86 7.19 5.40
N ASN A 260 14.54 7.91 4.52
CA ASN A 260 15.09 9.23 4.84
C ASN A 260 14.01 10.29 4.64
N ASN A 261 13.84 11.19 5.62
CA ASN A 261 13.01 12.40 5.52
C ASN A 261 11.48 12.25 5.36
N GLN A 262 10.85 11.16 5.84
CA GLN A 262 9.38 11.08 5.87
C GLN A 262 8.85 10.98 7.30
N LYS A 263 8.00 11.94 7.70
CA LYS A 263 7.29 11.90 8.99
C LYS A 263 6.19 10.84 8.91
N VAL A 264 6.38 9.73 9.63
CA VAL A 264 5.34 8.72 9.85
C VAL A 264 4.27 9.29 10.78
N SER A 265 3.00 9.22 10.39
CA SER A 265 1.90 9.64 11.25
C SER A 265 1.66 8.56 12.31
N LYS A 266 2.20 8.76 13.52
CA LYS A 266 1.97 7.87 14.66
C LYS A 266 0.65 8.26 15.37
N PRO A 267 -0.34 7.36 15.52
CA PRO A 267 -1.52 7.68 16.31
C PRO A 267 -1.18 7.89 17.80
N ARG A 268 -1.91 8.80 18.46
CA ARG A 268 -1.69 9.15 19.87
C ARG A 268 -1.95 7.93 20.77
N ARG A 269 -0.93 7.54 21.54
CA ARG A 269 -0.91 6.41 22.47
C ARG A 269 -2.10 6.46 23.45
N SER A 270 -3.02 5.49 23.37
CA SER A 270 -3.90 5.17 24.52
C SER A 270 -3.26 4.06 25.33
N SER A 271 -2.66 4.45 26.46
CA SER A 271 -2.01 3.55 27.41
C SER A 271 -3.02 2.57 28.02
N THR A 272 -3.01 1.29 27.63
CA THR A 272 -3.19 0.16 28.58
C THR A 272 -3.06 -1.27 28.04
N GLN A 273 -2.75 -1.54 26.76
CA GLN A 273 -2.48 -2.92 26.29
C GLN A 273 -1.45 -2.89 25.15
N GLY A 274 -0.23 -3.44 25.34
CA GLY A 274 0.76 -3.35 24.26
C GLY A 274 2.09 -4.11 24.29
N ASN A 275 2.54 -4.77 25.37
CA ASN A 275 3.94 -5.29 25.45
C ASN A 275 4.40 -6.25 24.32
N LEU A 276 3.49 -6.87 23.55
CA LEU A 276 3.86 -7.75 22.42
C LEU A 276 3.79 -7.02 21.07
N ALA A 277 2.84 -6.10 20.90
CA ALA A 277 2.76 -5.25 19.71
C ALA A 277 3.92 -4.26 19.68
N GLU A 278 4.30 -3.70 20.85
CA GLU A 278 5.48 -2.84 21.00
C GLU A 278 6.77 -3.56 20.61
N LYS A 279 6.95 -4.84 20.97
CA LYS A 279 8.14 -5.62 20.58
C LYS A 279 8.20 -5.95 19.09
N LEU A 280 7.04 -6.21 18.46
CA LEU A 280 6.97 -6.48 17.02
C LEU A 280 7.18 -5.19 16.21
N GLU A 281 6.68 -4.05 16.69
CA GLU A 281 6.92 -2.72 16.12
C GLU A 281 8.40 -2.29 16.25
N GLU A 282 9.03 -2.56 17.40
CA GLU A 282 10.48 -2.33 17.61
C GLU A 282 11.37 -3.24 16.73
N GLU A 283 10.93 -4.46 16.41
CA GLU A 283 11.66 -5.35 15.49
C GLU A 283 11.51 -4.94 14.00
N GLU A 284 10.45 -4.21 13.64
CA GLU A 284 10.14 -3.79 12.27
C GLU A 284 10.71 -2.42 11.88
N GLU A 285 10.96 -1.53 12.86
CA GLU A 285 11.57 -0.21 12.70
C GLU A 285 13.02 -0.23 13.25
N ARG A 286 14.01 -0.57 12.40
CA ARG A 286 15.44 -0.52 12.77
C ARG A 286 15.99 0.86 12.42
N GLU A 287 16.28 1.73 13.39
CA GLU A 287 17.03 3.00 13.22
C GLU A 287 16.85 3.72 11.85
N GLY A 288 15.61 3.95 11.40
CA GLY A 288 15.32 4.61 10.11
C GLY A 288 15.13 3.69 8.88
N ARG A 289 15.03 2.38 9.09
CA ARG A 289 14.68 1.38 8.08
C ARG A 289 13.37 0.69 8.41
N PHE A 290 12.55 0.48 7.38
CA PHE A 290 11.29 -0.25 7.46
C PHE A 290 11.39 -1.62 6.80
N LYS A 291 10.84 -2.63 7.48
CA LYS A 291 10.85 -4.00 7.00
C LYS A 291 9.75 -4.26 5.95
N VAL A 292 10.15 -4.51 4.71
CA VAL A 292 9.31 -5.03 3.63
C VAL A 292 9.55 -6.52 3.50
N TRP A 293 8.58 -7.35 3.86
CA TRP A 293 8.80 -8.78 3.98
C TRP A 293 7.63 -9.63 3.51
N GLY A 294 7.83 -10.96 3.54
CA GLY A 294 6.78 -11.93 3.22
C GLY A 294 6.32 -11.80 1.77
N MET A 295 5.00 -11.85 1.57
CA MET A 295 4.39 -11.80 0.23
C MET A 295 4.79 -10.51 -0.50
N THR A 296 4.77 -9.35 0.17
CA THR A 296 5.18 -8.06 -0.43
C THR A 296 6.62 -8.13 -0.95
N GLY A 297 7.55 -8.63 -0.13
CA GLY A 297 8.95 -8.79 -0.53
C GLY A 297 9.11 -9.73 -1.74
N ARG A 298 8.40 -10.87 -1.75
CA ARG A 298 8.44 -11.79 -2.89
C ARG A 298 7.86 -11.18 -4.17
N LEU A 299 6.73 -10.49 -4.07
CA LEU A 299 6.11 -9.82 -5.23
C LEU A 299 7.04 -8.77 -5.85
N LEU A 300 7.77 -8.03 -5.02
CA LEU A 300 8.74 -7.04 -5.48
C LEU A 300 9.96 -7.67 -6.17
N VAL A 301 10.45 -8.80 -5.64
CA VAL A 301 11.51 -9.59 -6.31
C VAL A 301 11.04 -10.08 -7.67
N ASP A 302 9.86 -10.72 -7.75
CA ASP A 302 9.30 -11.24 -9.00
C ASP A 302 9.07 -10.12 -10.02
N ALA A 303 8.51 -8.99 -9.59
CA ALA A 303 8.32 -7.82 -10.43
C ALA A 303 9.64 -7.25 -10.94
N ALA A 304 10.67 -7.13 -10.09
CA ALA A 304 11.97 -6.61 -10.47
C ALA A 304 12.71 -7.56 -11.43
N ARG A 305 12.61 -8.87 -11.23
CA ARG A 305 13.17 -9.90 -12.13
C ARG A 305 12.60 -9.75 -13.54
N ILE A 306 11.28 -9.62 -13.66
CA ILE A 306 10.60 -9.44 -14.95
C ILE A 306 10.98 -8.10 -15.58
N ALA A 307 11.00 -7.03 -14.79
CA ALA A 307 11.32 -5.69 -15.28
C ALA A 307 12.75 -5.63 -15.80
N TYR A 308 13.74 -6.01 -15.00
CA TYR A 308 15.14 -5.88 -15.38
C TYR A 308 15.65 -7.03 -16.26
N GLY A 309 14.92 -8.15 -16.33
CA GLY A 309 15.36 -9.34 -17.05
C GLY A 309 16.63 -9.95 -16.43
N GLU A 310 16.74 -9.86 -15.11
CA GLU A 310 17.91 -10.23 -14.32
C GLU A 310 17.46 -11.10 -13.14
N GLU A 311 18.24 -12.13 -12.82
CA GLU A 311 18.01 -12.92 -11.60
C GLU A 311 18.55 -12.19 -10.36
N PRO A 312 17.95 -12.38 -9.18
CA PRO A 312 18.43 -11.77 -7.95
C PRO A 312 19.77 -12.37 -7.50
N GLU A 313 20.58 -11.57 -6.81
CA GLU A 313 21.82 -12.02 -6.17
C GLU A 313 21.56 -12.97 -4.99
N MET A 314 20.40 -12.83 -4.35
CA MET A 314 19.97 -13.69 -3.26
C MET A 314 19.31 -14.99 -3.75
N GLU A 315 19.32 -16.00 -2.89
CA GLU A 315 18.46 -17.17 -3.05
C GLU A 315 16.99 -16.75 -3.21
N HIS A 316 16.29 -17.42 -4.13
CA HIS A 316 14.91 -17.14 -4.52
C HIS A 316 14.26 -18.43 -5.03
N ASN A 317 12.95 -18.39 -5.22
CA ASN A 317 12.23 -19.46 -5.92
C ASN A 317 12.33 -19.26 -7.44
N ASP A 318 12.50 -20.36 -8.17
CA ASP A 318 12.67 -20.32 -9.63
C ASP A 318 11.43 -19.75 -10.35
N THR A 319 10.23 -20.04 -9.82
CA THR A 319 8.95 -19.64 -10.40
C THR A 319 8.51 -18.23 -9.98
N PHE A 320 7.59 -17.64 -10.76
CA PHE A 320 6.90 -16.39 -10.42
C PHE A 320 5.53 -16.69 -9.81
N GLY A 321 5.18 -15.97 -8.74
CA GLY A 321 3.95 -16.20 -8.00
C GLY A 321 3.89 -17.61 -7.38
N ASP A 322 2.68 -18.04 -7.01
CA ASP A 322 2.44 -19.27 -6.25
C ASP A 322 1.39 -20.16 -6.92
N LEU A 323 1.41 -20.28 -8.26
CA LEU A 323 0.37 -21.00 -9.02
C LEU A 323 0.20 -22.46 -8.56
N ASP A 324 1.31 -23.17 -8.35
CA ASP A 324 1.35 -24.54 -7.84
C ASP A 324 0.73 -24.67 -6.44
N VAL A 325 1.02 -23.71 -5.56
CA VAL A 325 0.43 -23.60 -4.22
C VAL A 325 -1.08 -23.36 -4.31
N ILE A 326 -1.51 -22.47 -5.21
CA ILE A 326 -2.92 -22.12 -5.43
C ILE A 326 -3.69 -23.34 -5.98
N GLU A 327 -3.13 -24.06 -6.96
CA GLU A 327 -3.73 -25.28 -7.51
C GLU A 327 -3.93 -26.35 -6.45
N ARG A 328 -2.92 -26.58 -5.60
CA ARG A 328 -3.02 -27.51 -4.48
C ARG A 328 -4.09 -27.07 -3.46
N ALA A 329 -4.11 -25.80 -3.08
CA ALA A 329 -5.13 -25.27 -2.17
C ALA A 329 -6.55 -25.38 -2.75
N LYS A 330 -6.71 -25.22 -4.07
CA LYS A 330 -8.00 -25.40 -4.75
C LYS A 330 -8.44 -26.86 -4.75
N ALA A 331 -7.53 -27.79 -5.05
CA ALA A 331 -7.83 -29.24 -5.01
C ALA A 331 -8.25 -29.72 -3.61
N GLU A 332 -7.80 -29.04 -2.56
CA GLU A 332 -8.18 -29.30 -1.17
C GLU A 332 -9.47 -28.56 -0.73
N GLY A 333 -10.17 -27.86 -1.62
CA GLY A 333 -11.43 -27.18 -1.32
C GLY A 333 -11.30 -25.88 -0.49
N GLN A 334 -10.09 -25.30 -0.35
CA GLN A 334 -9.85 -24.12 0.51
C GLN A 334 -10.54 -22.82 0.04
N PHE A 335 -11.05 -22.82 -1.19
CA PHE A 335 -11.75 -21.68 -1.80
C PHE A 335 -13.27 -21.87 -1.89
N GLU A 336 -13.79 -23.03 -1.49
CA GLU A 336 -15.23 -23.30 -1.49
C GLU A 336 -15.93 -22.57 -0.34
N GLU A 337 -17.22 -22.30 -0.51
CA GLU A 337 -18.05 -21.77 0.57
C GLU A 337 -18.39 -22.91 1.54
N ILE A 338 -17.89 -22.85 2.77
CA ILE A 338 -18.45 -23.64 3.88
C ILE A 338 -19.91 -23.20 4.00
N GLY A 339 -20.82 -24.07 3.53
CA GLY A 339 -22.09 -23.65 2.97
C GLY A 339 -23.13 -23.07 3.93
N HIS A 340 -24.18 -22.53 3.32
CA HIS A 340 -25.53 -22.68 3.87
C HIS A 340 -25.80 -24.18 4.03
N GLN A 341 -25.44 -24.74 5.19
CA GLN A 341 -26.07 -25.95 5.67
C GLN A 341 -27.54 -25.58 5.87
N LYS A 342 -28.40 -25.99 4.92
CA LYS A 342 -29.82 -26.18 5.21
C LYS A 342 -29.86 -27.05 6.47
N ARG A 343 -30.38 -26.48 7.56
CA ARG A 343 -30.95 -27.29 8.61
C ARG A 343 -32.12 -28.01 7.97
N ASP A 344 -31.87 -29.20 7.43
CA ASP A 344 -32.95 -30.11 7.10
C ASP A 344 -33.60 -30.48 8.42
N GLU A 345 -34.79 -29.92 8.63
CA GLU A 345 -35.74 -30.35 9.64
C GLU A 345 -36.03 -31.85 9.39
N HIS A 346 -35.35 -32.71 10.13
CA HIS A 346 -35.85 -34.04 10.43
C HIS A 346 -36.32 -34.03 11.88
N THR A 347 -37.52 -33.51 12.07
CA THR A 347 -38.32 -33.82 13.26
C THR A 347 -38.90 -35.21 13.03
N GLU A 348 -38.26 -36.25 13.56
CA GLU A 348 -38.94 -37.51 13.80
C GLU A 348 -39.96 -37.31 14.94
N PRO A 349 -41.20 -37.82 14.80
CA PRO A 349 -41.97 -38.22 15.96
C PRO A 349 -42.28 -39.71 15.88
N ALA A 350 -41.63 -40.51 16.73
CA ALA A 350 -42.22 -41.76 17.22
C ALA A 350 -41.45 -42.31 18.44
N LYS A 351 -42.00 -42.10 19.64
CA LYS A 351 -42.40 -43.17 20.60
C LYS A 351 -42.58 -42.59 22.01
N MET A 352 -43.84 -42.43 22.44
CA MET A 352 -44.48 -43.24 23.48
C MET A 352 -45.96 -42.90 23.56
#